data_AF-A0A7V8WF36-F1
#
_entry.id   AF-A0A7V8WF36-F1
#
_cell.length_a   1.000
_cell.length_b   1.000
_cell.length_c   1.000
_cell.angle_alpha   90.00
_cell.angle_beta   90.00
_cell.angle_gamma   90.00
#
_symmetry.space_group_name_H-M   'P 1'
#
loop_
_entity.id
_entity.type
_entity.pdbx_description
1 polymer ?
#
loop_
_entity_poly.entity_id
_entity_poly.type
_entity_poly.pdbx_seq_one_letter_code
_entity_poly.pdbx_strand_id
1 'polypeptide(L)' 'MLETRPSNSRPNAGIVRVRTTGYKLEDIVVIEFVRTILVYKRGHVPVRRPYGAGSGASPEKR' A
#
# COMPACT_ATOMS: atom_id res chain seq x y z
N MET A 1 8.71 -10.50 -8.57
CA MET A 1 8.96 -9.11 -8.13
C MET A 1 9.77 -8.44 -9.21
N LEU A 2 9.34 -7.29 -9.73
CA LEU A 2 9.99 -6.68 -10.91
C LEU A 2 11.13 -5.75 -10.53
N GLU A 3 10.97 -4.99 -9.44
CA GLU A 3 11.96 -4.01 -9.01
C GLU A 3 11.73 -3.62 -7.55
N THR A 4 12.82 -3.23 -6.88
CA THR A 4 12.80 -2.54 -5.59
C THR A 4 13.72 -1.36 -5.58
N ARG A 5 13.28 -0.27 -4.96
CA ARG A 5 14.14 0.87 -4.66
C ARG A 5 13.72 1.60 -3.37
N PRO A 6 14.62 2.36 -2.73
CA PRO A 6 14.24 3.25 -1.64
C PRO A 6 13.22 4.33 -2.08
N SER A 7 12.39 4.79 -1.14
CA SER A 7 11.59 5.99 -1.34
C SER A 7 12.39 7.24 -0.91
N ASN A 8 12.45 8.24 -1.79
CA ASN A 8 13.14 9.50 -1.49
C ASN A 8 12.37 10.34 -0.46
N SER A 9 11.02 10.33 -0.50
CA SER A 9 10.18 11.15 0.37
C SER A 9 9.78 10.44 1.67
N ARG A 10 9.87 9.11 1.72
CA ARG A 10 9.48 8.30 2.89
C ARG A 10 10.66 7.40 3.30
N PRO A 11 11.63 7.92 4.10
CA PRO A 11 12.87 7.21 4.45
C PRO A 11 12.66 5.82 5.06
N ASN A 12 11.53 5.63 5.72
CA ASN A 12 11.13 4.41 6.42
C ASN A 12 10.43 3.38 5.51
N ALA A 13 10.33 3.65 4.20
CA ALA A 13 9.65 2.81 3.24
C ALA A 13 10.45 2.64 1.94
N GLY A 14 10.13 1.58 1.20
CA GLY A 14 10.61 1.29 -0.14
C GLY A 14 9.47 1.30 -1.15
N ILE A 15 9.83 1.41 -2.42
CA ILE A 15 8.92 1.30 -3.56
C ILE A 15 9.18 -0.06 -4.21
N VAL A 16 8.11 -0.81 -4.45
CA VAL A 16 8.15 -2.14 -5.05
C VAL A 16 7.26 -2.17 -6.27
N ARG A 17 7.80 -2.65 -7.39
CA ARG A 17 7.03 -2.88 -8.62
C ARG A 17 6.72 -4.37 -8.75
N VAL A 18 5.45 -4.71 -8.89
CA VAL A 18 4.99 -6.09 -9.00
C VAL A 18 4.10 -6.26 -10.23
N ARG A 19 4.24 -7.41 -10.90
CA ARG A 19 3.23 -7.94 -11.82
C ARG A 19 2.22 -8.72 -11.00
N THR A 20 0.94 -8.54 -11.27
CA THR A 20 -0.11 -9.36 -10.68
C THR A 20 -1.04 -9.81 -11.78
N THR A 21 -1.36 -11.10 -11.71
CA THR A 21 -2.22 -11.79 -12.65
C THR A 21 -3.39 -12.32 -11.85
N GLY A 22 -4.60 -11.96 -12.26
CA GLY A 22 -5.84 -12.46 -11.68
C GLY A 22 -6.37 -13.63 -12.49
N TYR A 23 -6.81 -14.68 -11.80
CA TYR A 23 -7.28 -15.93 -12.38
C TYR A 23 -8.74 -16.19 -11.98
N LYS A 24 -9.50 -16.85 -12.85
CA LYS A 24 -10.72 -17.59 -12.47
C LYS A 24 -10.33 -18.95 -11.87
N LEU A 25 -11.33 -19.68 -11.34
CA LEU A 25 -11.11 -21.01 -10.74
C LEU A 25 -10.53 -22.03 -11.71
N GLU A 26 -10.74 -21.84 -13.00
CA GLU A 26 -10.22 -22.69 -14.08
C GLU A 26 -8.86 -22.22 -14.62
N ASP A 27 -8.07 -21.51 -13.82
CA ASP A 27 -6.76 -20.93 -14.18
C ASP A 27 -6.78 -19.99 -15.40
N ILE A 28 -7.96 -19.45 -15.75
CA ILE A 28 -8.10 -18.49 -16.85
C ILE A 28 -7.68 -17.10 -16.35
N VAL A 29 -6.66 -16.52 -16.98
CA VAL A 29 -6.23 -15.14 -16.72
C VAL A 29 -7.32 -14.17 -17.18
N VAL A 30 -7.82 -13.35 -16.24
CA VAL A 30 -8.83 -12.31 -16.52
C VAL A 30 -8.28 -10.91 -16.46
N ILE A 31 -7.17 -10.71 -15.76
CA ILE A 31 -6.52 -9.41 -15.64
C ILE A 31 -5.03 -9.59 -15.42
N GLU A 32 -4.25 -8.70 -16.02
CA GLU A 32 -2.85 -8.57 -15.68
C GLU A 32 -2.47 -7.10 -15.62
N PHE A 33 -1.75 -6.72 -14.56
CA PHE A 33 -1.27 -5.37 -14.42
C PHE A 33 0.03 -5.31 -13.62
N VAL A 34 0.81 -4.28 -13.93
CA VAL A 34 1.98 -3.90 -13.15
C VAL A 34 1.56 -2.75 -12.25
N ARG A 35 1.73 -2.92 -10.93
CA ARG A 35 1.52 -1.84 -9.96
C ARG A 35 2.79 -1.53 -9.18
N THR A 36 2.90 -0.27 -8.80
CA THR A 36 3.93 0.24 -7.92
C THR A 36 3.31 0.47 -6.55
N ILE A 37 3.86 -0.16 -5.52
CA ILE A 37 3.37 -0.04 -4.14
C ILE A 37 4.47 0.50 -3.22
N LEU A 38 4.06 1.27 -2.23
CA LEU A 38 4.94 1.67 -1.13
C LEU A 38 4.84 0.61 -0.02
N VAL A 39 5.99 0.10 0.44
CA VAL A 39 6.07 -0.92 1.48
C VAL A 39 6.97 -0.42 2.60
N TYR A 40 6.53 -0.52 3.84
CA TYR A 40 7.37 -0.16 4.99
C TYR A 40 8.57 -1.09 5.12
N LYS A 41 9.71 -0.52 5.52
CA LYS A 41 10.84 -1.34 5.97
C LYS A 41 10.44 -2.13 7.22
N ARG A 42 11.09 -3.27 7.44
CA ARG A 42 10.89 -4.09 8.65
C ARG A 42 11.06 -3.21 9.90
N GLY A 43 10.14 -3.32 10.86
CA GLY A 43 10.13 -2.51 12.09
C GLY A 43 9.59 -1.07 11.95
N HIS A 44 9.23 -0.61 10.75
CA HIS A 44 8.80 0.77 10.50
C HIS A 44 7.30 0.89 10.17
N VAL A 45 6.49 -0.07 10.63
CA VAL A 45 5.04 -0.05 10.41
C VAL A 45 4.38 1.07 11.22
N PRO A 46 3.30 1.70 10.71
CA PRO A 46 2.57 2.71 11.45
C PRO A 46 2.03 2.15 12.76
N VAL A 47 1.98 3.00 13.79
CA VAL A 47 1.26 2.68 15.03
C VAL A 47 -0.19 2.42 14.66
N ARG A 48 -0.69 1.23 15.05
CA ARG A 48 -2.09 0.84 14.84
C ARG A 48 -2.98 1.86 15.55
N ARG A 49 -3.68 2.70 14.78
CA ARG A 49 -4.76 3.50 15.35
C ARG A 49 -5.90 2.55 15.75
N PRO A 50 -6.45 2.67 16.97
CA PRO A 50 -7.66 1.96 17.33
C PRO A 50 -8.75 2.32 16.33
N TYR A 51 -9.43 1.31 15.78
CA TYR A 51 -10.62 1.55 15.00
C TYR A 51 -11.66 2.19 15.93
N GLY A 52 -12.05 3.44 15.67
CA GLY A 52 -12.95 4.23 16.53
C GLY A 52 -12.31 5.38 17.31
N ALA A 53 -10.98 5.48 17.36
CA ALA A 53 -10.31 6.62 18.00
C ALA A 53 -10.09 7.77 17.00
N GLY A 54 -11.18 8.46 16.63
CA GLY A 54 -11.09 9.69 15.85
C GLY A 54 -12.28 10.00 14.93
N SER A 55 -13.48 10.18 15.48
CA SER A 55 -14.44 11.16 14.93
C SER A 55 -14.35 12.44 15.77
N GLY A 56 -13.19 13.09 15.74
CA GLY A 56 -13.12 14.49 16.15
C GLY A 56 -13.81 15.30 15.06
N ALA A 57 -14.88 16.00 15.44
CA ALA A 57 -15.63 16.88 14.56
C ALA A 57 -14.70 17.74 13.68
N SER A 58 -15.04 17.86 12.39
CA SER A 58 -14.59 19.01 11.61
C SER A 58 -15.05 20.25 12.38
N PRO A 59 -14.20 21.23 12.69
CA PRO A 59 -14.71 22.50 13.14
C PRO A 59 -15.58 23.01 12.00
N GLU A 60 -16.84 23.28 12.33
CA GLU A 60 -17.79 23.95 11.47
C GLU A 60 -17.14 25.23 10.94
N LYS A 61 -17.10 25.37 9.61
CA LYS A 61 -16.71 26.61 8.94
C LYS A 61 -17.48 27.77 9.57
N ARG A 62 -16.75 28.74 10.13
CA ARG A 62 -17.21 30.11 10.31
C ARG A 62 -16.37 31.02 9.42
#